data_AF-A0A963H7Q9-F1
#
_entry.id   AF-A0A963H7Q9-F1
#
_cell.length_a   1.000
_cell.length_b   1.000
_cell.length_c   1.000
_cell.angle_alpha   90.00
_cell.angle_beta   90.00
_cell.angle_gamma   90.00
#
_symmetry.space_group_name_H-M   'P 1'
#
loop_
_entity.id
_entity.type
_entity.pdbx_description
1 polymer ?
#
loop_
_entity_poly.entity_id
_entity_poly.type
_entity_poly.pdbx_seq_one_letter_code
_entity_poly.pdbx_strand_id
1 'polypeptide(L)'
;RTPLAIVFADPNVAVVGRRFAELDGETIVVGQVSFARQGRARTAQRNKGLMRLYADRASGRLLGGEMCAPAAEHMVHLLALAIERELTVQDLLRLPFYHPVIEEGMRSALRELSAQLPAGQDSDLASCGGYQAEALD
;
A
#
# COMPACT_ATOMS: atom_id res chain seq x y z
N ARG A 1 -4.82 7.09 -19.52
CA ARG A 1 -3.50 6.60 -19.07
C ARG A 1 -3.20 7.22 -17.72
N THR A 2 -2.92 6.38 -16.74
CA THR A 2 -2.59 6.74 -15.37
C THR A 2 -1.31 7.58 -15.31
N PRO A 3 -1.31 8.77 -14.70
CA PRO A 3 -0.10 9.56 -14.48
C PRO A 3 0.94 8.80 -13.66
N LEU A 4 2.22 8.91 -14.05
CA LEU A 4 3.33 8.23 -13.41
C LEU A 4 4.60 9.09 -13.53
N ALA A 5 5.25 9.39 -12.42
CA ALA A 5 6.49 10.17 -12.37
C ALA A 5 7.47 9.58 -11.35
N ILE A 6 8.75 9.52 -11.70
CA ILE A 6 9.81 8.90 -10.88
C ILE A 6 11.05 9.79 -10.93
N VAL A 7 11.65 10.01 -9.76
CA VAL A 7 13.00 10.56 -9.59
C VAL A 7 13.91 9.45 -9.07
N PHE A 8 14.94 9.12 -9.84
CA PHE A 8 15.90 8.05 -9.53
C PHE A 8 16.97 8.50 -8.52
N ALA A 9 16.54 9.10 -7.41
CA ALA A 9 17.36 9.34 -6.23
C ALA A 9 17.42 8.09 -5.33
N ASP A 10 18.22 8.13 -4.24
CA ASP A 10 18.23 7.07 -3.22
C ASP A 10 17.81 7.61 -1.83
N PRO A 11 16.58 7.32 -1.35
CA PRO A 11 15.59 6.44 -1.95
C PRO A 11 14.88 7.10 -3.15
N ASN A 12 14.22 6.29 -3.98
CA ASN A 12 13.47 6.79 -5.13
C ASN A 12 12.28 7.62 -4.66
N VAL A 13 11.98 8.69 -5.37
CA VAL A 13 10.76 9.49 -5.15
C VAL A 13 9.83 9.24 -6.32
N ALA A 14 8.60 8.82 -6.06
CA ALA A 14 7.67 8.46 -7.11
C ALA A 14 6.23 8.85 -6.77
N VAL A 15 5.47 9.16 -7.83
CA VAL A 15 4.06 9.56 -7.77
C VAL A 15 3.31 8.79 -8.84
N VAL A 16 2.12 8.31 -8.50
CA VAL A 16 1.25 7.55 -9.41
C VAL A 16 -0.22 7.93 -9.20
N GLY A 17 -0.98 8.00 -10.29
CA GLY A 17 -2.40 8.35 -10.24
C GLY A 17 -2.64 9.80 -9.81
N ARG A 18 -3.74 10.03 -9.08
CA ARG A 18 -4.10 11.34 -8.53
C ARG A 18 -3.21 11.67 -7.33
N ARG A 19 -2.73 12.91 -7.27
CA ARG A 19 -1.88 13.41 -6.18
C ARG A 19 -2.72 13.81 -4.98
N PHE A 20 -2.14 13.79 -3.78
CA PHE A 20 -2.87 14.17 -2.56
C PHE A 20 -3.49 15.57 -2.66
N ALA A 21 -2.76 16.52 -3.26
CA ALA A 21 -3.23 17.90 -3.44
C ALA A 21 -4.43 18.06 -4.39
N GLU A 22 -4.77 17.01 -5.15
CA GLU A 22 -5.89 16.98 -6.11
C GLU A 22 -7.11 16.22 -5.58
N LEU A 23 -7.04 15.72 -4.33
CA LEU A 23 -8.06 14.89 -3.71
C LEU A 23 -8.83 15.71 -2.67
N ASP A 24 -10.13 15.44 -2.59
CA ASP A 24 -10.96 15.93 -1.48
C ASP A 24 -10.85 14.96 -0.30
N GLY A 25 -10.32 15.46 0.83
CA GLY A 25 -10.05 14.70 2.04
C GLY A 25 -11.27 13.98 2.63
N GLU A 26 -12.47 14.50 2.41
CA GLU A 26 -13.71 13.87 2.89
C GLU A 26 -14.04 12.60 2.09
N THR A 27 -13.66 12.58 0.81
CA THR A 27 -13.99 11.49 -0.14
C THR A 27 -12.97 10.37 -0.18
N ILE A 28 -11.82 10.52 0.49
CA ILE A 28 -10.72 9.56 0.43
C ILE A 28 -10.37 8.98 1.81
N VAL A 29 -9.65 7.87 1.77
CA VAL A 29 -8.89 7.32 2.89
C VAL A 29 -7.41 7.26 2.51
N VAL A 30 -6.53 7.32 3.52
CA VAL A 30 -5.07 7.34 3.32
C VAL A 30 -4.44 6.22 4.14
N GLY A 31 -3.67 5.35 3.48
CA GLY A 31 -2.82 4.37 4.14
C GLY A 31 -1.37 4.77 3.99
N GLN A 32 -0.58 4.52 5.04
CA GLN A 32 0.79 4.99 5.15
C GLN A 32 1.70 3.86 5.64
N VAL A 33 2.95 3.87 5.22
CA VAL A 33 3.94 2.95 5.77
C VAL A 33 5.30 3.62 5.82
N SER A 34 6.01 3.42 6.93
CA SER A 34 7.43 3.73 7.03
C SER A 34 8.26 2.50 6.68
N PHE A 35 9.28 2.69 5.84
CA PHE A 35 10.23 1.62 5.50
C PHE A 35 11.30 1.39 6.58
N ALA A 36 11.30 2.18 7.66
CA ALA A 36 12.28 2.09 8.76
C ALA A 36 12.33 0.71 9.43
N ARG A 37 11.17 0.04 9.56
CA ARG A 37 11.04 -1.29 10.18
C ARG A 37 10.72 -2.42 9.19
N GLN A 38 10.71 -2.13 7.88
CA GLN A 38 10.39 -3.10 6.85
C GLN A 38 11.50 -4.16 6.75
N GLY A 39 11.14 -5.45 6.84
CA GLY A 39 12.10 -6.56 6.98
C GLY A 39 13.15 -6.64 5.88
N ARG A 40 12.73 -6.71 4.62
CA ARG A 40 13.64 -6.75 3.46
C ARG A 40 14.48 -5.47 3.36
N ALA A 41 13.91 -4.30 3.61
CA ALA A 41 14.63 -3.03 3.58
C ALA A 41 15.71 -2.96 4.65
N ARG A 42 15.45 -3.50 5.86
CA ARG A 42 16.44 -3.62 6.93
C ARG A 42 17.56 -4.57 6.57
N THR A 43 17.25 -5.75 6.05
CA THR A 43 18.27 -6.71 5.60
C THR A 43 19.14 -6.12 4.49
N ALA A 44 18.55 -5.29 3.61
CA ALA A 44 19.28 -4.60 2.55
C ALA A 44 20.00 -3.31 3.00
N GLN A 45 19.91 -2.90 4.27
CA GLN A 45 20.45 -1.64 4.79
C GLN A 45 19.94 -0.40 4.03
N ARG A 46 18.68 -0.44 3.59
CA ARG A 46 17.98 0.64 2.87
C ARG A 46 16.66 1.03 3.55
N ASN A 47 16.50 0.74 4.84
CA ASN A 47 15.29 0.99 5.62
C ASN A 47 15.07 2.48 5.94
N LYS A 48 14.87 3.28 4.89
CA LYS A 48 14.53 4.71 4.93
C LYS A 48 13.34 4.95 4.01
N GLY A 49 12.52 5.94 4.36
CA GLY A 49 11.44 6.37 3.48
C GLY A 49 10.01 6.11 4.00
N LEU A 50 9.07 6.64 3.23
CA LEU A 50 7.63 6.66 3.51
C LEU A 50 6.87 6.43 2.21
N MET A 51 5.76 5.72 2.28
CA MET A 51 4.77 5.63 1.22
C MET A 51 3.41 6.03 1.77
N ARG A 52 2.63 6.74 0.95
CA ARG A 52 1.22 6.99 1.13
C ARG A 52 0.44 6.53 -0.09
N LEU A 53 -0.66 5.84 0.14
CA LEU A 53 -1.60 5.42 -0.88
C LEU A 53 -2.97 6.02 -0.59
N TYR A 54 -3.73 6.29 -1.64
CA TYR A 54 -5.03 6.96 -1.57
C TYR A 54 -6.10 6.09 -2.21
N ALA A 55 -7.20 5.89 -1.50
CA ALA A 55 -8.36 5.18 -2.05
C ALA A 55 -9.64 5.98 -1.85
N ASP A 56 -10.59 5.77 -2.76
CA ASP A 56 -11.93 6.32 -2.65
C ASP A 56 -12.66 5.69 -1.46
N ARG A 57 -13.27 6.52 -0.60
CA ARG A 57 -13.90 6.08 0.65
C ARG A 57 -15.12 5.19 0.40
N ALA A 58 -15.89 5.48 -0.65
CA ALA A 58 -17.17 4.80 -0.90
C ALA A 58 -16.98 3.46 -1.60
N SER A 59 -16.10 3.41 -2.60
CA SER A 59 -15.88 2.24 -3.46
C SER A 59 -14.64 1.42 -3.08
N GLY A 60 -13.69 1.99 -2.33
CA GLY A 60 -12.41 1.36 -2.04
C GLY A 60 -11.47 1.26 -3.24
N ARG A 61 -11.78 1.93 -4.36
CA ARG A 61 -10.91 1.98 -5.55
C ARG A 61 -9.60 2.71 -5.24
N LEU A 62 -8.48 2.17 -5.70
CA LEU A 62 -7.19 2.84 -5.61
C LEU A 62 -7.17 4.06 -6.55
N LEU A 63 -6.82 5.24 -6.02
CA LEU A 63 -6.81 6.51 -6.76
C LEU A 63 -5.40 6.97 -7.12
N GLY A 64 -4.43 6.68 -6.27
CA GLY A 64 -3.06 7.16 -6.43
C GLY A 64 -2.16 6.86 -5.24
N GLY A 65 -0.94 7.38 -5.31
CA GLY A 65 0.03 7.24 -4.24
C GLY A 65 1.27 8.10 -4.46
N GLU A 66 1.93 8.43 -3.37
CA GLU A 66 3.16 9.20 -3.32
C GLU A 66 4.13 8.51 -2.37
N MET A 67 5.39 8.38 -2.77
CA MET A 67 6.38 7.69 -1.97
C MET A 67 7.79 8.23 -2.18
N CYS A 68 8.55 8.20 -1.11
CA CYS A 68 9.99 8.37 -1.08
C CYS A 68 10.50 7.09 -0.40
N ALA A 69 10.79 6.04 -1.18
CA ALA A 69 10.99 4.68 -0.68
C ALA A 69 11.97 3.88 -1.56
N PRO A 70 12.63 2.83 -1.02
CA PRO A 70 13.51 1.99 -1.81
C PRO A 70 12.71 1.25 -2.89
N ALA A 71 13.23 1.17 -4.11
CA ALA A 71 12.57 0.49 -5.24
C ALA A 71 11.17 1.05 -5.55
N ALA A 72 10.94 2.34 -5.31
CA ALA A 72 9.65 2.96 -5.57
C ALA A 72 9.26 2.86 -7.05
N GLU A 73 10.21 2.92 -7.98
CA GLU A 73 10.00 2.80 -9.43
C GLU A 73 9.25 1.52 -9.81
N HIS A 74 9.52 0.41 -9.13
CA HIS A 74 8.87 -0.86 -9.37
C HIS A 74 7.48 -0.90 -8.73
N MET A 75 7.35 -0.40 -7.49
CA MET A 75 6.07 -0.34 -6.80
C MET A 75 5.07 0.57 -7.50
N VAL A 76 5.49 1.76 -7.96
CA VAL A 76 4.60 2.65 -8.71
C VAL A 76 4.21 2.10 -10.07
N HIS A 77 5.05 1.26 -10.69
CA HIS A 77 4.68 0.58 -11.93
C HIS A 77 3.52 -0.41 -11.70
N LEU A 78 3.59 -1.20 -10.63
CA LEU A 78 2.49 -2.09 -10.20
C LEU A 78 1.22 -1.31 -9.87
N LEU A 79 1.34 -0.20 -9.13
CA LEU A 79 0.20 0.64 -8.76
C LEU A 79 -0.42 1.33 -9.99
N ALA A 80 0.38 1.72 -10.98
CA ALA A 80 -0.13 2.32 -12.21
C ALA A 80 -1.00 1.31 -12.98
N LEU A 81 -0.58 0.05 -13.04
CA LEU A 81 -1.39 -1.03 -13.62
C LEU A 81 -2.68 -1.25 -12.83
N ALA A 82 -2.61 -1.25 -11.50
CA ALA A 82 -3.79 -1.41 -10.65
C ALA A 82 -4.83 -0.29 -10.84
N ILE A 83 -4.37 0.96 -10.93
CA ILE A 83 -5.22 2.14 -11.13
C ILE A 83 -5.84 2.11 -12.53
N GLU A 84 -5.07 1.79 -13.58
CA GLU A 84 -5.60 1.66 -14.94
C GLU A 84 -6.66 0.55 -15.06
N ARG A 85 -6.58 -0.46 -14.19
CA ARG A 85 -7.56 -1.56 -14.11
C ARG A 85 -8.65 -1.34 -13.07
N GLU A 86 -8.70 -0.15 -12.48
CA GLU A 86 -9.73 0.24 -11.51
C GLU A 86 -9.83 -0.68 -10.28
N LEU A 87 -8.72 -1.32 -9.89
CA LEU A 87 -8.73 -2.29 -8.79
C LEU A 87 -9.04 -1.62 -7.44
N THR A 88 -9.76 -2.34 -6.59
CA THR A 88 -9.97 -1.93 -5.20
C THR A 88 -8.77 -2.30 -4.33
N VAL A 89 -8.67 -1.68 -3.15
CA VAL A 89 -7.68 -2.05 -2.13
C VAL A 89 -7.79 -3.53 -1.76
N GLN A 90 -9.00 -4.09 -1.71
CA GLN A 90 -9.21 -5.52 -1.41
C GLN A 90 -8.71 -6.42 -2.54
N ASP A 91 -8.93 -6.05 -3.80
CA ASP A 91 -8.40 -6.79 -4.94
C ASP A 91 -6.88 -6.86 -4.90
N LEU A 92 -6.24 -5.74 -4.57
CA LEU A 92 -4.78 -5.67 -4.42
C LEU A 92 -4.27 -6.53 -3.27
N LEU A 93 -4.96 -6.55 -2.12
CA LEU A 93 -4.58 -7.38 -0.97
C LEU A 93 -4.72 -8.89 -1.23
N ARG A 94 -5.57 -9.29 -2.19
CA ARG A 94 -5.71 -10.69 -2.64
C ARG A 94 -4.59 -11.13 -3.59
N LEU A 95 -3.81 -10.20 -4.14
CA LEU A 95 -2.68 -10.53 -5.01
C LEU A 95 -1.50 -11.09 -4.20
N PRO A 96 -0.66 -11.93 -4.81
CA PRO A 96 0.49 -12.50 -4.12
C PRO A 96 1.55 -11.42 -3.81
N PHE A 97 1.97 -11.40 -2.55
CA PHE A 97 3.17 -10.71 -2.10
C PHE A 97 4.16 -11.75 -1.59
N TYR A 98 5.27 -11.94 -2.31
CA TYR A 98 6.31 -12.88 -1.91
C TYR A 98 6.96 -12.47 -0.58
N HIS A 99 7.72 -13.38 0.06
CA HIS A 99 8.42 -13.08 1.30
C HIS A 99 9.87 -13.61 1.25
N PRO A 100 10.90 -12.83 1.67
CA PRO A 100 10.86 -11.41 2.06
C PRO A 100 11.12 -10.46 0.88
N VAL A 101 10.23 -9.48 0.65
CA VAL A 101 10.37 -8.46 -0.44
C VAL A 101 10.02 -7.04 0.04
N ILE A 102 10.36 -5.99 -0.73
CA ILE A 102 10.10 -4.59 -0.36
C ILE A 102 8.60 -4.26 -0.41
N GLU A 103 7.89 -4.88 -1.34
CA GLU A 103 6.47 -4.74 -1.62
C GLU A 103 5.58 -5.14 -0.42
N GLU A 104 6.11 -5.88 0.56
CA GLU A 104 5.39 -6.10 1.83
C GLU A 104 5.15 -4.78 2.61
N GLY A 105 5.95 -3.75 2.35
CA GLY A 105 5.67 -2.37 2.79
C GLY A 105 4.42 -1.82 2.12
N MET A 106 4.31 -1.94 0.79
CA MET A 106 3.10 -1.60 0.03
C MET A 106 1.87 -2.36 0.55
N ARG A 107 1.99 -3.67 0.84
CA ARG A 107 0.93 -4.46 1.48
C ARG A 107 0.50 -3.88 2.82
N SER A 108 1.43 -3.35 3.62
CA SER A 108 1.11 -2.73 4.91
C SER A 108 0.32 -1.43 4.75
N ALA A 109 0.68 -0.58 3.79
CA ALA A 109 -0.10 0.63 3.46
C ALA A 109 -1.51 0.28 2.92
N LEU A 110 -1.63 -0.77 2.10
CA LEU A 110 -2.92 -1.28 1.63
C LEU A 110 -3.78 -1.82 2.79
N ARG A 111 -3.18 -2.50 3.77
CA ARG A 111 -3.91 -2.93 4.98
C ARG A 111 -4.41 -1.76 5.82
N GLU A 112 -3.62 -0.69 5.94
CA GLU A 112 -4.07 0.52 6.63
C GLU A 112 -5.22 1.22 5.89
N LEU A 113 -5.21 1.24 4.55
CA LEU A 113 -6.35 1.67 3.75
C LEU A 113 -7.58 0.79 4.02
N SER A 114 -7.41 -0.53 3.94
CA SER A 114 -8.49 -1.51 4.13
C SER A 114 -9.19 -1.36 5.48
N ALA A 115 -8.43 -1.08 6.55
CA ALA A 115 -8.98 -0.86 7.90
C ALA A 115 -9.89 0.39 8.02
N GLN A 116 -9.78 1.35 7.10
CA GLN A 116 -10.57 2.58 7.08
C GLN A 116 -11.75 2.52 6.11
N LEU A 117 -11.78 1.50 5.24
CA LEU A 117 -12.84 1.30 4.26
C LEU A 117 -14.01 0.52 4.89
N PRO A 118 -15.23 0.65 4.34
CA PRO A 118 -16.34 -0.21 4.74
C PRO A 118 -15.93 -1.67 4.65
N ALA A 119 -16.31 -2.48 5.65
CA ALA A 119 -16.00 -3.90 5.66
C ALA A 119 -16.54 -4.56 4.38
N GLY A 120 -15.62 -5.03 3.52
CA GLY A 120 -15.96 -5.92 2.42
C GLY A 120 -16.45 -7.26 2.97
N GLN A 121 -17.22 -8.01 2.19
CA GLN A 121 -17.84 -9.27 2.62
C GLN A 121 -16.86 -10.40 2.97
N ASP A 122 -15.53 -10.21 2.84
CA ASP A 122 -14.52 -11.24 3.12
C ASP A 122 -13.39 -10.71 4.02
N SER A 123 -13.00 -11.51 5.02
CA SER A 123 -11.95 -11.18 5.99
C SER A 123 -10.54 -11.52 5.48
N ASP A 124 -9.57 -10.60 5.62
CA ASP A 124 -8.13 -10.95 5.63
C ASP A 124 -7.85 -11.75 6.90
N LEU A 125 -7.48 -13.03 6.80
CA LEU A 125 -7.18 -13.86 7.97
C LEU A 125 -6.05 -13.27 8.83
N ALA A 126 -5.19 -12.42 8.26
CA ALA A 126 -4.17 -11.72 9.02
C ALA A 126 -4.71 -10.62 9.95
N SER A 127 -5.96 -10.19 9.77
CA SER A 127 -6.65 -9.26 10.68
C SER A 127 -7.55 -9.98 11.69
N CYS A 128 -7.72 -11.30 11.59
CA CYS A 128 -8.39 -12.08 12.62
C CYS A 128 -7.61 -11.97 13.94
N GLY A 129 -8.34 -11.73 15.03
CA GLY A 129 -7.80 -11.90 16.37
C GLY A 129 -7.26 -13.32 16.51
N GLY A 130 -6.18 -13.48 17.30
CA GLY A 130 -5.66 -14.81 17.62
C GLY A 130 -6.81 -15.70 18.10
N TYR A 131 -6.89 -16.91 17.55
CA TYR A 131 -7.87 -17.88 18.03
C TYR A 131 -7.60 -18.08 19.51
N GLN A 132 -8.59 -17.79 20.36
CA GLN A 132 -8.51 -17.98 21.81
C GLN A 132 -8.56 -19.48 22.16
N ALA A 133 -7.69 -20.28 21.54
CA ALA A 133 -7.39 -21.59 22.07
C ALA A 133 -6.60 -21.35 23.36
N GLU A 134 -7.19 -21.71 24.50
CA GLU A 134 -6.41 -21.93 25.73
C GLU A 134 -5.27 -22.85 25.33
N ALA A 135 -4.03 -22.34 25.44
CA ALA A 135 -2.86 -23.18 25.26
C ALA A 135 -3.04 -24.33 26.26
N LEU A 136 -3.11 -25.57 25.76
CA LEU A 136 -3.10 -26.74 26.61
C LEU A 136 -1.86 -26.63 27.51
N ASP A 137 -2.10 -26.57 28.82
CA ASP A 137 -1.07 -26.45 29.86
C ASP A 137 0.13 -27.39 29.63
#